data_AF-A0A2R6D8P3-F1
#
_entry.id   AF-A0A2R6D8P3-F1
#
_cell.length_a   1.000
_cell.length_b   1.000
_cell.length_c   1.000
_cell.angle_alpha   90.00
_cell.angle_beta   90.00
_cell.angle_gamma   90.00
#
_symmetry.space_group_name_H-M   'P 1'
#
loop_
_entity.id
_entity.type
_entity.pdbx_description
1 polymer ?
#
loop_
_entity_poly.entity_id
_entity_poly.type
_entity_poly.pdbx_seq_one_letter_code
_entity_poly.pdbx_strand_id
1 'polypeptide(L)'
;DVVDTFGNVPAEYLDTGFALMDPVDNYVSKYITLYENLDNDAFVGNFSRMERWLDEGIDLAGQAYVEFLEKIYQNNELYRNELELSGERVDVGDIDMPVLQIIGEYDHLIPPAASKPFNEVVGSDDVTTIEYPTGHIGMSVSSSTHEDVWPEVCDWFWAQSEPDEDTEEGAAAEDVSDIQDAAAEQVQAREDDAADAAEAAAGVEAVDGIGPTFAERLRAAGVETVDDLAGHDAAELADIAETNESRARQWLDQL
;
A
#
# COMPACT_ATOMS: atom_id res chain seq x y z
N ASP A 1 7.94 35.71 2.69
CA ASP A 1 7.36 34.36 2.80
C ASP A 1 7.86 33.48 1.64
N VAL A 2 7.72 32.14 1.72
CA VAL A 2 8.01 31.22 0.60
C VAL A 2 7.13 31.59 -0.60
N VAL A 3 5.85 31.87 -0.35
CA VAL A 3 4.89 32.27 -1.38
C VAL A 3 5.24 33.63 -1.99
N ASP A 4 5.68 34.60 -1.19
CA ASP A 4 6.14 35.91 -1.72
C ASP A 4 7.34 35.79 -2.66
N THR A 5 8.16 34.74 -2.47
CA THR A 5 9.41 34.53 -3.21
C THR A 5 9.19 33.73 -4.48
N PHE A 6 8.41 32.65 -4.41
CA PHE A 6 8.27 31.66 -5.49
C PHE A 6 6.89 31.71 -6.19
N GLY A 7 5.89 32.38 -5.61
CA GLY A 7 4.51 32.38 -6.07
C GLY A 7 3.79 31.06 -5.78
N ASN A 8 4.29 29.97 -6.34
CA ASN A 8 3.92 28.61 -5.94
C ASN A 8 4.91 28.07 -4.91
N VAL A 9 4.48 27.11 -4.10
CA VAL A 9 5.38 26.36 -3.22
C VAL A 9 6.01 25.23 -4.04
N PRO A 10 7.35 25.20 -4.19
CA PRO A 10 8.02 24.14 -4.92
C PRO A 10 7.77 22.77 -4.31
N ALA A 11 7.53 21.75 -5.13
CA ALA A 11 7.31 20.37 -4.67
C ALA A 11 8.46 19.86 -3.77
N GLU A 12 9.70 20.16 -4.16
CA GLU A 12 10.93 19.74 -3.48
C GLU A 12 10.96 20.12 -1.98
N TYR A 13 10.28 21.20 -1.58
CA TYR A 13 10.20 21.61 -0.18
C TYR A 13 9.28 20.70 0.64
N LEU A 14 8.21 20.21 0.04
CA LEU A 14 7.32 19.23 0.65
C LEU A 14 8.01 17.87 0.73
N ASP A 15 8.66 17.45 -0.35
CA ASP A 15 9.39 16.18 -0.41
C ASP A 15 10.49 16.12 0.64
N THR A 16 11.23 17.22 0.81
CA THR A 16 12.22 17.36 1.88
C THR A 16 11.56 17.30 3.26
N GLY A 17 10.40 17.94 3.43
CA GLY A 17 9.63 17.91 4.67
C GLY A 17 9.22 16.49 5.07
N PHE A 18 8.65 15.72 4.14
CA PHE A 18 8.25 14.34 4.36
C PHE A 18 9.43 13.40 4.57
N ALA A 19 10.51 13.55 3.78
CA ALA A 19 11.71 12.74 3.95
C ALA A 19 12.34 12.92 5.35
N LEU A 20 12.28 14.14 5.89
CA LEU A 20 12.77 14.48 7.23
C LEU A 20 11.86 14.01 8.38
N MET A 21 10.64 13.55 8.11
CA MET A 21 9.79 12.96 9.15
C MET A 21 10.33 11.62 9.64
N ASP A 22 10.92 10.82 8.75
CA ASP A 22 11.69 9.63 9.10
C ASP A 22 13.00 9.55 8.31
N PRO A 23 14.03 10.33 8.71
CA PRO A 23 15.24 10.46 7.90
C PRO A 23 16.08 9.19 7.91
N VAL A 24 15.95 8.32 8.90
CA VAL A 24 16.70 7.06 8.94
C VAL A 24 16.08 6.09 7.93
N ASP A 25 14.76 5.93 7.97
CA ASP A 25 14.11 5.00 7.06
C ASP A 25 14.17 5.48 5.61
N ASN A 26 13.96 6.78 5.36
CA ASN A 26 13.93 7.34 4.00
C ASN A 26 15.32 7.44 3.33
N TYR A 27 16.40 7.68 4.09
CA TYR A 27 17.74 7.88 3.51
C TYR A 27 18.71 6.72 3.73
N VAL A 28 18.45 5.81 4.66
CA VAL A 28 19.38 4.73 5.01
C VAL A 28 18.71 3.36 4.87
N SER A 29 17.68 3.08 5.67
CA SER A 29 17.06 1.75 5.71
C SER A 29 16.55 1.33 4.33
N LYS A 30 15.91 2.26 3.61
CA LYS A 30 15.40 2.02 2.24
C LYS A 30 16.44 1.46 1.27
N TYR A 31 17.66 2.00 1.27
CA TYR A 31 18.71 1.56 0.34
C TYR A 31 19.36 0.25 0.79
N ILE A 32 19.37 -0.02 2.09
CA ILE A 32 19.79 -1.33 2.62
C ILE A 32 18.78 -2.39 2.18
N THR A 33 17.48 -2.14 2.38
CA THR A 33 16.41 -3.03 1.92
C THR A 33 16.46 -3.25 0.42
N LEU A 34 16.72 -2.20 -0.38
CA LEU A 34 16.95 -2.36 -1.81
C LEU A 34 18.11 -3.31 -2.08
N TYR A 35 19.27 -3.08 -1.47
CA TYR A 35 20.46 -3.91 -1.65
C TYR A 35 20.20 -5.38 -1.30
N GLU A 36 19.48 -5.62 -0.20
CA GLU A 36 19.09 -6.96 0.26
C GLU A 36 18.10 -7.67 -0.67
N ASN A 37 17.39 -6.93 -1.53
CA ASN A 37 16.36 -7.47 -2.43
C ASN A 37 16.68 -7.19 -3.92
N LEU A 38 17.95 -6.91 -4.26
CA LEU A 38 18.35 -6.53 -5.63
C LEU A 38 18.09 -7.62 -6.66
N ASP A 39 18.13 -8.89 -6.25
CA ASP A 39 17.91 -10.03 -7.14
C ASP A 39 16.41 -10.36 -7.31
N ASN A 40 15.51 -9.67 -6.59
CA ASN A 40 14.07 -9.80 -6.74
C ASN A 40 13.53 -8.74 -7.70
N ASP A 41 13.37 -9.11 -8.97
CA ASP A 41 12.91 -8.20 -10.04
C ASP A 41 11.55 -7.54 -9.73
N ALA A 42 10.63 -8.27 -9.10
CA ALA A 42 9.33 -7.73 -8.72
C ALA A 42 9.45 -6.64 -7.64
N PHE A 43 10.29 -6.88 -6.62
CA PHE A 43 10.61 -5.91 -5.58
C PHE A 43 11.28 -4.68 -6.19
N VAL A 44 12.32 -4.86 -7.00
CA VAL A 44 13.07 -3.76 -7.64
C VAL A 44 12.17 -2.94 -8.55
N GLY A 45 11.27 -3.60 -9.28
CA GLY A 45 10.26 -2.95 -10.10
C GLY A 45 9.31 -2.07 -9.27
N ASN A 46 8.75 -2.60 -8.18
CA ASN A 46 7.88 -1.85 -7.29
C ASN A 46 8.61 -0.68 -6.60
N PHE A 47 9.83 -0.93 -6.11
CA PHE A 47 10.70 0.09 -5.53
C PHE A 47 10.93 1.24 -6.51
N SER A 48 11.28 0.93 -7.76
CA SER A 48 11.52 1.95 -8.79
C SER A 48 10.26 2.76 -9.12
N ARG A 49 9.08 2.13 -9.10
CA ARG A 49 7.79 2.83 -9.29
C ARG A 49 7.52 3.79 -8.13
N MET A 50 7.77 3.37 -6.89
CA MET A 50 7.61 4.21 -5.70
C MET A 50 8.59 5.40 -5.72
N GLU A 51 9.86 5.16 -6.06
CA GLU A 51 10.85 6.24 -6.18
C GLU A 51 10.46 7.27 -7.23
N ARG A 52 10.00 6.81 -8.39
CA ARG A 52 9.54 7.72 -9.43
C ARG A 52 8.33 8.52 -8.97
N TRP A 53 7.37 7.90 -8.30
CA TRP A 53 6.19 8.58 -7.77
C TRP A 53 6.57 9.66 -6.74
N LEU A 54 7.57 9.39 -5.88
CA LEU A 54 8.08 10.37 -4.92
C LEU A 54 8.85 11.53 -5.58
N ASP A 55 9.56 11.29 -6.68
CA ASP A 55 10.37 12.30 -7.39
C ASP A 55 9.55 13.18 -8.35
N GLU A 56 8.38 12.71 -8.82
CA GLU A 56 7.51 13.40 -9.77
C GLU A 56 6.49 14.35 -9.08
N GLY A 57 6.90 15.01 -7.99
CA GLY A 57 6.09 15.99 -7.26
C GLY A 57 5.68 17.21 -8.11
N ILE A 58 4.53 17.81 -7.79
CA ILE A 58 4.01 19.01 -8.47
C ILE A 58 3.95 20.21 -7.52
N ASP A 59 4.23 21.39 -8.05
CA ASP A 59 4.16 22.63 -7.27
C ASP A 59 2.73 22.91 -6.77
N LEU A 60 2.61 23.37 -5.53
CA LEU A 60 1.33 23.77 -4.95
C LEU A 60 1.08 25.27 -5.15
N ALA A 61 -0.19 25.62 -5.43
CA ALA A 61 -0.61 27.01 -5.47
C ALA A 61 -0.35 27.68 -4.11
N GLY A 62 0.51 28.72 -4.09
CA GLY A 62 1.07 29.19 -2.83
C GLY A 62 0.04 29.72 -1.84
N GLN A 63 -0.96 30.48 -2.32
CA GLN A 63 -2.03 30.98 -1.45
C GLN A 63 -2.86 29.85 -0.84
N ALA A 64 -3.14 28.79 -1.61
CA ALA A 64 -3.86 27.63 -1.10
C ALA A 64 -3.06 26.90 -0.01
N TYR A 65 -1.74 26.77 -0.19
CA TYR A 65 -0.85 26.18 0.81
C TYR A 65 -0.85 26.98 2.13
N VAL A 66 -0.75 28.31 2.06
CA VAL A 66 -0.80 29.18 3.26
C VAL A 66 -2.13 29.05 3.97
N GLU A 67 -3.24 29.14 3.23
CA GLU A 67 -4.58 29.00 3.80
C GLU A 67 -4.79 27.63 4.44
N PHE A 68 -4.31 26.56 3.81
CA PHE A 68 -4.39 25.22 4.37
C PHE A 68 -3.59 25.09 5.67
N LEU A 69 -2.36 25.59 5.72
CA LEU A 69 -1.55 25.55 6.93
C LEU A 69 -2.15 26.37 8.07
N GLU A 70 -2.55 27.61 7.82
CA GLU A 70 -3.07 28.50 8.84
C GLU A 70 -4.47 28.04 9.30
N LYS A 71 -5.41 27.91 8.36
CA LYS A 71 -6.82 27.64 8.70
C LYS A 71 -7.04 26.20 9.15
N ILE A 72 -6.42 25.21 8.49
CA ILE A 72 -6.67 23.79 8.79
C ILE A 72 -5.66 23.27 9.82
N TYR A 73 -4.36 23.29 9.53
CA TYR A 73 -3.37 22.68 10.44
C TYR A 73 -3.21 23.42 11.78
N GLN A 74 -3.12 24.75 11.76
CA GLN A 74 -2.85 25.54 12.97
C GLN A 74 -4.14 25.89 13.73
N ASN A 75 -5.14 26.41 13.01
CA ASN A 75 -6.35 26.92 13.63
C ASN A 75 -7.46 25.87 13.75
N ASN A 76 -7.40 24.77 13.00
CA ASN A 76 -8.40 23.70 12.96
C ASN A 76 -9.83 24.23 12.67
N GLU A 77 -9.93 25.19 11.75
CA GLU A 77 -11.17 25.91 11.43
C GLU A 77 -12.24 25.00 10.84
N LEU A 78 -11.88 23.97 10.05
CA LEU A 78 -12.86 23.02 9.50
C LEU A 78 -13.57 22.23 10.62
N TYR A 79 -12.81 21.66 11.55
CA TYR A 79 -13.38 20.89 12.68
C TYR A 79 -14.26 21.75 13.59
N ARG A 80 -13.96 23.04 13.71
CA ARG A 80 -14.73 24.00 14.53
C ARG A 80 -15.91 24.63 13.78
N ASN A 81 -16.14 24.25 12.52
CA ASN A 81 -17.07 24.94 11.61
C ASN A 81 -16.76 26.44 11.47
N GLU A 82 -15.51 26.87 11.57
CA GLU A 82 -15.08 28.27 11.44
C GLU A 82 -14.53 28.58 10.04
N LEU A 83 -14.28 27.56 9.22
CA LEU A 83 -13.69 27.70 7.89
C LEU A 83 -14.62 28.48 6.95
N GLU A 84 -14.07 29.46 6.25
CA GLU A 84 -14.76 30.20 5.18
C GLU A 84 -14.01 30.01 3.86
N LEU A 85 -14.74 29.60 2.81
CA LEU A 85 -14.27 29.47 1.44
C LEU A 85 -15.16 30.33 0.54
N SER A 86 -14.55 31.19 -0.28
CA SER A 86 -15.28 32.05 -1.23
C SER A 86 -16.38 32.94 -0.61
N GLY A 87 -16.26 33.30 0.68
CA GLY A 87 -17.26 34.09 1.40
C GLY A 87 -18.41 33.27 1.98
N GLU A 88 -18.34 31.94 1.87
CA GLU A 88 -19.33 31.00 2.39
C GLU A 88 -18.70 30.17 3.51
N ARG A 89 -19.42 30.06 4.62
CA ARG A 89 -18.99 29.25 5.77
C ARG A 89 -19.16 27.78 5.43
N VAL A 90 -18.13 26.99 5.65
CA VAL A 90 -18.17 25.54 5.53
C VAL A 90 -18.68 24.98 6.86
N ASP A 91 -19.84 24.33 6.83
CA ASP A 91 -20.43 23.64 7.98
C ASP A 91 -20.41 22.13 7.73
N VAL A 92 -19.56 21.39 8.43
CA VAL A 92 -19.50 19.91 8.33
C VAL A 92 -20.77 19.26 8.86
N GLY A 93 -21.62 20.00 9.58
CA GLY A 93 -22.96 19.59 9.99
C GLY A 93 -23.96 19.50 8.85
N ASP A 94 -23.67 20.10 7.69
CA ASP A 94 -24.53 19.99 6.49
C ASP A 94 -24.26 18.69 5.70
N ILE A 95 -23.31 17.86 6.12
CA ILE A 95 -23.03 16.54 5.54
C ILE A 95 -24.07 15.54 6.06
N ASP A 96 -25.10 15.27 5.25
CA ASP A 96 -26.28 14.46 5.62
C ASP A 96 -26.32 13.07 4.94
N MET A 97 -25.25 12.67 4.27
CA MET A 97 -25.10 11.38 3.61
C MET A 97 -24.24 10.38 4.41
N PRO A 98 -24.32 9.06 4.13
CA PRO A 98 -23.43 8.07 4.73
C PRO A 98 -21.95 8.40 4.54
N VAL A 99 -21.15 8.24 5.59
CA VAL A 99 -19.70 8.53 5.59
C VAL A 99 -18.92 7.28 5.95
N LEU A 100 -17.97 6.91 5.10
CA LEU A 100 -16.97 5.89 5.39
C LEU A 100 -15.63 6.55 5.73
N GLN A 101 -15.09 6.23 6.91
CA GLN A 101 -13.77 6.64 7.33
C GLN A 101 -12.82 5.44 7.38
N ILE A 102 -11.72 5.49 6.62
CA ILE A 102 -10.70 4.43 6.57
C ILE A 102 -9.46 4.92 7.31
N ILE A 103 -8.96 4.15 8.29
CA ILE A 103 -7.89 4.58 9.21
C ILE A 103 -6.80 3.52 9.34
N GLY A 104 -5.54 3.93 9.14
CA GLY A 104 -4.37 3.09 9.42
C GLY A 104 -3.96 3.20 10.89
N GLU A 105 -3.94 2.09 11.62
CA GLU A 105 -3.58 2.09 13.05
C GLU A 105 -2.14 2.56 13.30
N TYR A 106 -1.26 2.35 12.33
CA TYR A 106 0.16 2.71 12.40
C TYR A 106 0.48 3.93 11.53
N ASP A 107 -0.52 4.71 11.11
CA ASP A 107 -0.30 5.94 10.37
C ASP A 107 0.31 7.02 11.30
N HIS A 108 1.55 7.40 11.02
CA HIS A 108 2.27 8.45 11.74
C HIS A 108 2.09 9.84 11.11
N LEU A 109 1.58 9.92 9.88
CA LEU A 109 1.30 11.17 9.17
C LEU A 109 -0.09 11.71 9.54
N ILE A 110 -1.09 10.84 9.55
CA ILE A 110 -2.48 11.15 9.91
C ILE A 110 -2.94 10.15 10.97
N PRO A 111 -2.57 10.35 12.25
CA PRO A 111 -2.81 9.35 13.28
C PRO A 111 -4.30 9.15 13.56
N PRO A 112 -4.72 7.95 14.00
CA PRO A 112 -6.11 7.67 14.34
C PRO A 112 -6.73 8.69 15.32
N ALA A 113 -5.93 9.20 16.26
CA ALA A 113 -6.37 10.22 17.23
C ALA A 113 -6.71 11.58 16.60
N ALA A 114 -6.20 11.87 15.40
CA ALA A 114 -6.56 13.06 14.63
C ALA A 114 -7.79 12.82 13.73
N SER A 115 -7.95 11.61 13.19
CA SER A 115 -9.05 11.27 12.28
C SER A 115 -10.37 10.98 12.99
N LYS A 116 -10.36 10.14 14.03
CA LYS A 116 -11.59 9.67 14.72
C LYS A 116 -12.49 10.79 15.26
N PRO A 117 -11.97 11.89 15.82
CA PRO A 117 -12.82 12.98 16.33
C PRO A 117 -13.72 13.61 15.26
N PHE A 118 -13.39 13.48 13.96
CA PHE A 118 -14.25 13.99 12.89
C PHE A 118 -15.65 13.39 12.93
N ASN A 119 -15.78 12.13 13.35
CA ASN A 119 -17.06 11.42 13.47
C ASN A 119 -17.96 12.01 14.56
N GLU A 120 -17.41 12.84 15.45
CA GLU A 120 -18.17 13.52 16.52
C GLU A 120 -18.77 14.86 16.04
N VAL A 121 -18.29 15.41 14.93
CA VAL A 121 -18.66 16.75 14.44
C VAL A 121 -19.36 16.75 13.09
N VAL A 122 -19.20 15.68 12.30
CA VAL A 122 -19.91 15.52 11.01
C VAL A 122 -21.42 15.43 11.23
N GLY A 123 -22.20 15.99 10.30
CA GLY A 123 -23.66 16.01 10.37
C GLY A 123 -24.36 14.66 10.16
N SER A 124 -23.61 13.65 9.73
CA SER A 124 -24.15 12.35 9.34
C SER A 124 -24.39 11.47 10.56
N ASP A 125 -25.58 10.88 10.63
CA ASP A 125 -25.93 9.85 11.62
C ASP A 125 -25.44 8.44 11.20
N ASP A 126 -24.98 8.29 9.94
CA ASP A 126 -24.48 7.02 9.38
C ASP A 126 -22.98 7.15 9.08
N VAL A 127 -22.16 6.88 10.10
CA VAL A 127 -20.71 6.89 10.00
C VAL A 127 -20.17 5.49 10.24
N THR A 128 -19.53 4.92 9.23
CA THR A 128 -18.81 3.64 9.30
C THR A 128 -17.31 3.91 9.37
N THR A 129 -16.59 3.20 10.24
CA THR A 129 -15.13 3.29 10.34
C THR A 129 -14.51 1.91 10.09
N ILE A 130 -13.57 1.85 9.14
CA ILE A 130 -12.68 0.70 8.93
C ILE A 130 -11.31 1.06 9.48
N GLU A 131 -10.83 0.29 10.44
CA GLU A 131 -9.49 0.42 11.01
C GLU A 131 -8.66 -0.80 10.63
N TYR A 132 -7.45 -0.58 10.12
CA TYR A 132 -6.58 -1.67 9.67
C TYR A 132 -5.13 -1.45 10.11
N PRO A 133 -4.39 -2.51 10.53
CA PRO A 133 -3.03 -2.42 11.06
C PRO A 133 -1.98 -2.14 9.97
N THR A 134 -2.05 -0.94 9.38
CA THR A 134 -1.17 -0.47 8.31
C THR A 134 -0.75 0.99 8.53
N GLY A 135 0.31 1.41 7.84
CA GLY A 135 0.78 2.80 7.80
C GLY A 135 0.15 3.60 6.65
N HIS A 136 0.51 4.87 6.53
CA HIS A 136 -0.11 5.82 5.60
C HIS A 136 -0.16 5.32 4.14
N ILE A 137 1.01 5.01 3.57
CA ILE A 137 1.12 4.54 2.19
C ILE A 137 0.59 3.11 2.05
N GLY A 138 0.84 2.26 3.05
CA GLY A 138 0.34 0.89 3.07
C GLY A 138 -1.18 0.80 2.97
N MET A 139 -1.91 1.75 3.58
CA MET A 139 -3.36 1.86 3.46
C MET A 139 -3.85 2.07 2.03
N SER A 140 -3.03 2.65 1.14
CA SER A 140 -3.44 2.84 -0.25
C SER A 140 -2.99 1.68 -1.13
N VAL A 141 -1.74 1.22 -0.98
CA VAL A 141 -1.07 0.41 -2.01
C VAL A 141 -0.54 -0.94 -1.54
N SER A 142 -0.63 -1.32 -0.26
CA SER A 142 -0.14 -2.64 0.15
C SER A 142 -1.01 -3.76 -0.40
N SER A 143 -0.40 -4.93 -0.61
CA SER A 143 -1.10 -6.16 -1.00
C SER A 143 -2.15 -6.55 0.04
N SER A 144 -1.79 -6.49 1.32
CA SER A 144 -2.69 -6.81 2.43
C SER A 144 -3.93 -5.91 2.46
N THR A 145 -3.78 -4.61 2.15
CA THR A 145 -4.93 -3.69 2.08
C THR A 145 -5.80 -3.96 0.85
N HIS A 146 -5.22 -4.39 -0.27
CA HIS A 146 -5.97 -4.86 -1.44
C HIS A 146 -6.72 -6.17 -1.20
N GLU A 147 -6.18 -7.04 -0.35
CA GLU A 147 -6.82 -8.30 0.01
C GLU A 147 -7.93 -8.11 1.05
N ASP A 148 -7.69 -7.26 2.07
CA ASP A 148 -8.54 -7.24 3.26
C ASP A 148 -9.44 -6.01 3.39
N VAL A 149 -9.01 -4.83 2.92
CA VAL A 149 -9.70 -3.55 3.19
C VAL A 149 -10.49 -3.07 1.98
N TRP A 150 -9.86 -3.04 0.80
CA TRP A 150 -10.51 -2.55 -0.41
C TRP A 150 -11.77 -3.34 -0.79
N PRO A 151 -11.86 -4.67 -0.59
CA PRO A 151 -13.12 -5.40 -0.75
C PRO A 151 -14.23 -4.90 0.19
N GLU A 152 -13.92 -4.66 1.47
CA GLU A 152 -14.88 -4.13 2.44
C GLU A 152 -15.36 -2.72 2.07
N VAL A 153 -14.45 -1.87 1.57
CA VAL A 153 -14.79 -0.53 1.06
C VAL A 153 -15.72 -0.62 -0.16
N CYS A 154 -15.43 -1.54 -1.09
CA CYS A 154 -16.28 -1.78 -2.26
C CYS A 154 -17.66 -2.30 -1.86
N ASP A 155 -17.73 -3.25 -0.94
CA ASP A 155 -18.98 -3.81 -0.42
C ASP A 155 -19.82 -2.74 0.28
N TRP A 156 -19.19 -1.89 1.11
CA TRP A 156 -19.84 -0.75 1.74
C TRP A 156 -20.38 0.22 0.69
N PHE A 157 -19.55 0.60 -0.29
CA PHE A 157 -19.96 1.53 -1.34
C PHE A 157 -21.11 0.97 -2.18
N TRP A 158 -21.06 -0.32 -2.53
CA TRP A 158 -22.14 -1.00 -3.25
C TRP A 158 -23.44 -0.97 -2.46
N ALA A 159 -23.41 -1.35 -1.18
CA ALA A 159 -24.60 -1.35 -0.32
C ALA A 159 -25.23 0.04 -0.18
N GLN A 160 -24.42 1.11 -0.17
CA GLN A 160 -24.91 2.49 -0.13
C GLN A 160 -25.38 3.02 -1.48
N SER A 161 -24.98 2.37 -2.58
CA SER A 161 -25.30 2.77 -3.95
C SER A 161 -26.48 1.99 -4.53
N GLU A 162 -26.90 0.89 -3.92
CA GLU A 162 -28.09 0.16 -4.36
C GLU A 162 -29.33 1.06 -4.24
N PRO A 163 -30.03 1.32 -5.35
CA PRO A 163 -31.30 2.02 -5.27
C PRO A 163 -32.26 1.18 -4.43
N ASP A 164 -32.97 1.82 -3.49
CA ASP A 164 -34.11 1.20 -2.80
C ASP A 164 -34.95 0.45 -3.84
N GLU A 165 -35.38 -0.80 -3.55
CA GLU A 165 -36.12 -1.70 -4.45
C GLU A 165 -37.38 -1.06 -5.10
N ASP A 166 -37.77 0.14 -4.67
CA ASP A 166 -38.82 0.99 -5.25
C ASP A 166 -38.36 1.89 -6.41
N THR A 167 -37.07 1.96 -6.76
CA THR A 167 -36.53 2.82 -7.84
C THR A 167 -36.13 1.97 -9.05
N GLU A 168 -37.16 1.59 -9.83
CA GLU A 168 -37.17 1.04 -11.19
C GLU A 168 -35.90 0.32 -11.71
N GLU A 169 -36.00 -1.02 -11.76
CA GLU A 169 -35.22 -1.93 -12.62
C GLU A 169 -35.06 -1.37 -14.05
N GLY A 170 -33.82 -1.17 -14.51
CA GLY A 170 -33.60 -1.10 -15.96
C GLY A 170 -32.29 -0.56 -16.51
N ALA A 171 -31.41 0.09 -15.74
CA ALA A 171 -30.28 0.81 -16.35
C ALA A 171 -28.87 0.45 -15.85
N ALA A 172 -28.70 -0.09 -14.63
CA ALA A 172 -27.37 -0.23 -14.02
C ALA A 172 -26.69 -1.61 -14.20
N ALA A 173 -27.45 -2.65 -14.52
CA ALA A 173 -26.94 -4.04 -14.48
C ALA A 173 -25.97 -4.40 -15.62
N GLU A 174 -25.99 -3.68 -16.75
CA GLU A 174 -25.08 -3.97 -17.87
C GLU A 174 -23.68 -3.36 -17.64
N ASP A 175 -23.57 -2.19 -17.00
CA ASP A 175 -22.31 -1.42 -16.88
C ASP A 175 -21.36 -1.99 -15.78
N VAL A 176 -21.92 -2.59 -14.73
CA VAL A 176 -21.12 -3.17 -13.63
C VAL A 176 -20.43 -4.47 -14.06
N SER A 177 -21.04 -5.24 -14.97
CA SER A 177 -20.46 -6.50 -15.46
C SER A 177 -19.16 -6.27 -16.25
N ASP A 178 -19.12 -5.21 -17.06
CA ASP A 178 -17.94 -4.85 -17.85
C ASP A 178 -16.77 -4.37 -16.97
N ILE A 179 -17.06 -3.70 -15.85
CA ILE A 179 -16.05 -3.26 -14.88
C ILE A 179 -15.51 -4.43 -14.06
N GLN A 180 -16.40 -5.36 -13.65
CA GLN A 180 -16.02 -6.57 -12.93
C GLN A 180 -15.14 -7.48 -13.79
N ASP A 181 -15.48 -7.65 -15.07
CA ASP A 181 -14.70 -8.45 -16.01
C ASP A 181 -13.32 -7.80 -16.26
N ALA A 182 -13.26 -6.47 -16.42
CA ALA A 182 -11.99 -5.75 -16.58
C ALA A 182 -11.12 -5.79 -15.31
N ALA A 183 -11.72 -5.74 -14.12
CA ALA A 183 -11.02 -5.87 -12.85
C ALA A 183 -10.50 -7.31 -12.66
N ALA A 184 -11.30 -8.33 -12.96
CA ALA A 184 -10.91 -9.73 -12.91
C ALA A 184 -9.77 -10.06 -13.89
N GLU A 185 -9.80 -9.48 -15.10
CA GLU A 185 -8.73 -9.65 -16.10
C GLU A 185 -7.42 -8.97 -15.65
N GLN A 186 -7.50 -7.83 -14.95
CA GLN A 186 -6.33 -7.18 -14.34
C GLN A 186 -5.80 -7.91 -13.10
N VAL A 187 -6.67 -8.56 -12.32
CA VAL A 187 -6.27 -9.39 -11.17
C VAL A 187 -5.60 -10.66 -11.67
N GLN A 188 -6.15 -11.34 -12.68
CA GLN A 188 -5.52 -12.53 -13.29
C GLN A 188 -4.17 -12.21 -13.93
N ALA A 189 -4.04 -11.09 -14.64
CA ALA A 189 -2.75 -10.66 -15.18
C ALA A 189 -1.69 -10.40 -14.08
N ARG A 190 -2.11 -9.95 -12.88
CA ARG A 190 -1.23 -9.76 -11.72
C ARG A 190 -0.94 -11.06 -10.98
N GLU A 191 -1.87 -12.00 -10.96
CA GLU A 191 -1.67 -13.34 -10.36
C GLU A 191 -0.75 -14.21 -11.20
N ASP A 192 -0.84 -14.13 -12.54
CA ASP A 192 0.10 -14.83 -13.45
C ASP A 192 1.52 -14.23 -13.32
N ASP A 193 1.65 -12.89 -13.28
CA ASP A 193 2.94 -12.22 -13.05
C ASP A 193 3.50 -12.46 -11.62
N ALA A 194 2.64 -12.64 -10.62
CA ALA A 194 3.03 -12.90 -9.24
C ALA A 194 3.31 -14.38 -8.96
N ALA A 195 2.64 -15.31 -9.66
CA ALA A 195 2.92 -16.75 -9.56
C ALA A 195 4.27 -17.09 -10.17
N ASP A 196 4.59 -16.55 -11.36
CA ASP A 196 5.91 -16.69 -11.98
C ASP A 196 7.03 -16.05 -11.13
N ALA A 197 6.74 -14.95 -10.42
CA ALA A 197 7.72 -14.30 -9.52
C ALA A 197 7.83 -14.95 -8.13
N ALA A 198 6.75 -15.52 -7.59
CA ALA A 198 6.72 -16.16 -6.28
C ALA A 198 7.31 -17.57 -6.31
N GLU A 199 7.17 -18.30 -7.42
CA GLU A 199 7.81 -19.61 -7.62
C GLU A 199 9.34 -19.47 -7.71
N ALA A 200 9.84 -18.39 -8.33
CA ALA A 200 11.26 -18.05 -8.41
C ALA A 200 11.85 -17.49 -7.09
N ALA A 201 11.03 -16.84 -6.24
CA ALA A 201 11.48 -16.19 -4.99
C ALA A 201 11.24 -17.02 -3.71
N ALA A 202 10.69 -18.23 -3.82
CA ALA A 202 10.49 -19.11 -2.68
C ALA A 202 11.85 -19.57 -2.13
N GLY A 203 12.09 -19.33 -0.83
CA GLY A 203 13.29 -19.80 -0.14
C GLY A 203 13.39 -21.33 -0.13
N VAL A 204 14.60 -21.88 -0.04
CA VAL A 204 14.84 -23.34 -0.04
C VAL A 204 14.02 -24.12 1.00
N GLU A 205 13.55 -23.48 2.07
CA GLU A 205 12.66 -24.07 3.08
C GLU A 205 11.25 -24.39 2.60
N ALA A 206 10.84 -23.88 1.43
CA ALA A 206 9.59 -24.25 0.79
C ALA A 206 9.59 -25.71 0.29
N VAL A 207 10.78 -26.31 0.09
CA VAL A 207 10.94 -27.70 -0.37
C VAL A 207 10.79 -28.66 0.82
N ASP A 208 9.86 -29.60 0.72
CA ASP A 208 9.61 -30.57 1.79
C ASP A 208 10.85 -31.42 2.07
N GLY A 209 11.31 -31.36 3.33
CA GLY A 209 12.51 -32.06 3.80
C GLY A 209 13.76 -31.18 3.88
N ILE A 210 13.71 -29.92 3.42
CA ILE A 210 14.73 -28.91 3.71
C ILE A 210 14.35 -28.18 5.00
N GLY A 211 14.77 -28.76 6.13
CA GLY A 211 14.65 -28.12 7.43
C GLY A 211 15.67 -26.99 7.64
N PRO A 212 15.55 -26.20 8.71
CA PRO A 212 16.37 -25.01 8.97
C PRO A 212 17.88 -25.28 8.98
N THR A 213 18.31 -26.47 9.41
CA THR A 213 19.72 -26.87 9.41
C THR A 213 20.30 -27.09 8.01
N PHE A 214 19.50 -27.61 7.07
CA PHE A 214 19.94 -27.76 5.67
C PHE A 214 19.87 -26.42 4.96
N ALA A 215 18.81 -25.65 5.20
CA ALA A 215 18.66 -24.30 4.66
C ALA A 215 19.82 -23.37 5.06
N GLU A 216 20.26 -23.42 6.32
CA GLU A 216 21.42 -22.65 6.77
C GLU A 216 22.71 -22.99 6.01
N ARG A 217 22.94 -24.27 5.72
CA ARG A 217 24.13 -24.75 4.99
C ARG A 217 24.06 -24.43 3.51
N LEU A 218 22.88 -24.56 2.92
CA LEU A 218 22.61 -24.19 1.52
C LEU A 218 22.82 -22.68 1.33
N ARG A 219 22.26 -21.85 2.22
CA ARG A 219 22.49 -20.39 2.20
C ARG A 219 23.94 -20.00 2.41
N ALA A 220 24.66 -20.68 3.31
CA ALA A 220 26.09 -20.44 3.50
C ALA A 220 26.94 -20.74 2.24
N ALA A 221 26.41 -21.55 1.31
CA ALA A 221 27.02 -21.83 0.02
C ALA A 221 26.41 -21.00 -1.14
N GLY A 222 25.49 -20.08 -0.85
CA GLY A 222 24.83 -19.22 -1.86
C GLY A 222 23.63 -19.86 -2.56
N VAL A 223 23.04 -20.92 -1.99
CA VAL A 223 21.81 -21.56 -2.48
C VAL A 223 20.66 -21.14 -1.56
N GLU A 224 19.94 -20.08 -1.93
CA GLU A 224 18.96 -19.44 -1.04
C GLU A 224 17.51 -19.65 -1.50
N THR A 225 17.30 -19.87 -2.79
CA THR A 225 15.99 -20.07 -3.42
C THR A 225 15.80 -21.47 -4.00
N VAL A 226 14.54 -21.83 -4.28
CA VAL A 226 14.13 -23.03 -5.03
C VAL A 226 14.84 -23.09 -6.40
N ASP A 227 14.98 -21.95 -7.07
CA ASP A 227 15.68 -21.81 -8.35
C ASP A 227 17.20 -22.05 -8.23
N ASP A 228 17.84 -21.54 -7.18
CA ASP A 228 19.25 -21.84 -6.90
C ASP A 228 19.44 -23.35 -6.71
N LEU A 229 18.48 -24.00 -6.04
CA LEU A 229 18.50 -25.44 -5.80
C LEU A 229 18.45 -26.23 -7.12
N ALA A 230 17.61 -25.81 -8.08
CA ALA A 230 17.51 -26.41 -9.41
C ALA A 230 18.79 -26.27 -10.25
N GLY A 231 19.63 -25.29 -9.95
CA GLY A 231 20.92 -25.04 -10.61
C GLY A 231 22.03 -26.04 -10.29
N HIS A 232 21.83 -26.89 -9.28
CA HIS A 232 22.82 -27.84 -8.79
C HIS A 232 22.42 -29.30 -9.04
N ASP A 233 23.41 -30.18 -9.15
CA ASP A 233 23.13 -31.61 -9.16
C ASP A 233 23.00 -32.20 -7.75
N ALA A 234 22.38 -33.39 -7.66
CA ALA A 234 22.12 -34.04 -6.38
C ALA A 234 23.40 -34.37 -5.58
N ALA A 235 24.55 -34.52 -6.23
CA ALA A 235 25.82 -34.80 -5.56
C ALA A 235 26.40 -33.51 -4.95
N GLU A 236 26.34 -32.41 -5.67
CA GLU A 236 26.74 -31.08 -5.20
C GLU A 236 25.90 -30.62 -4.01
N LEU A 237 24.57 -30.75 -4.08
CA LEU A 237 23.67 -30.41 -2.98
C LEU A 237 23.87 -31.31 -1.76
N ALA A 238 24.19 -32.59 -1.98
CA ALA A 238 24.49 -33.52 -0.90
C ALA A 238 25.79 -33.15 -0.16
N ASP A 239 26.81 -32.70 -0.88
CA ASP A 239 28.06 -32.23 -0.29
C ASP A 239 27.86 -30.90 0.46
N ILE A 240 27.11 -29.94 -0.12
CA ILE A 240 26.82 -28.63 0.48
C ILE A 240 25.98 -28.76 1.76
N ALA A 241 24.88 -29.51 1.71
CA ALA A 241 23.99 -29.68 2.87
C ALA A 241 24.51 -30.72 3.88
N GLU A 242 25.66 -31.35 3.60
CA GLU A 242 26.24 -32.50 4.31
C GLU A 242 25.20 -33.63 4.53
N THR A 243 24.56 -34.06 3.44
CA THR A 243 23.54 -35.11 3.44
C THR A 243 23.86 -36.20 2.41
N ASN A 244 22.93 -37.13 2.15
CA ASN A 244 23.13 -38.15 1.11
C ASN A 244 22.47 -37.74 -0.22
N GLU A 245 23.07 -38.19 -1.33
CA GLU A 245 22.63 -37.90 -2.70
C GLU A 245 21.19 -38.33 -2.99
N SER A 246 20.69 -39.39 -2.32
CA SER A 246 19.30 -39.83 -2.47
C SER A 246 18.31 -38.82 -1.90
N ARG A 247 18.66 -38.13 -0.82
CA ARG A 247 17.83 -37.10 -0.19
C ARG A 247 17.90 -35.79 -0.97
N ALA A 248 19.09 -35.39 -1.41
CA ALA A 248 19.24 -34.24 -2.28
C ALA A 248 18.48 -34.39 -3.60
N ARG A 249 18.50 -35.59 -4.20
CA ARG A 249 17.69 -35.91 -5.37
C ARG A 249 16.18 -35.81 -5.09
N GLN A 250 15.75 -36.19 -3.89
CA GLN A 250 14.35 -36.04 -3.48
C GLN A 250 13.91 -34.58 -3.32
N TRP A 251 14.83 -33.64 -3.06
CA TRP A 251 14.53 -32.21 -3.08
C TRP A 251 14.37 -31.72 -4.53
N LEU A 252 15.27 -32.14 -5.43
CA LEU A 252 15.19 -31.82 -6.86
C LEU A 252 13.95 -32.40 -7.55
N ASP A 253 13.47 -33.57 -7.12
CA ASP A 253 12.26 -34.20 -7.67
C ASP A 253 10.95 -33.47 -7.28
N GLN A 254 11.03 -32.46 -6.39
CA GLN A 254 9.90 -31.64 -5.95
C GLN A 254 9.83 -30.26 -6.63
N LEU A 255 10.89 -29.88 -7.35
CA LEU A 255 10.96 -28.70 -8.20
C LEU A 255 10.35 -29.04 -9.57
#